data_AF-A0A9N9CS80-F1
#
_entry.id   AF-A0A9N9CS80-F1
#
_cell.length_a   1.000
_cell.length_b   1.000
_cell.length_c   1.000
_cell.angle_alpha   90.00
_cell.angle_beta   90.00
_cell.angle_gamma   90.00
#
_symmetry.space_group_name_H-M   'P 1'
#
loop_
_entity.id
_entity.type
_entity.pdbx_description
1 polymer ?
#
loop_
_entity_poly.entity_id
_entity_poly.type
_entity_poly.pdbx_seq_one_letter_code
_entity_poly.pdbx_strand_id
1 'polypeptide(L)'
;RLYRQENPGNRFTPEEIGLKWRSMSARDRERYVEDSNRIRNQFKLDNPNFKEKRIRSVRRKNKKFMNSSPEKMQGEQLFKEYTNKSPEKVQEKKHANP
;
A
#
# COMPACT_ATOMS: atom_id res chain seq x y z
N ARG A 1 12.13 -13.51 -8.88
CA ARG A 1 10.73 -13.19 -8.46
C ARG A 1 10.29 -14.32 -7.52
N LEU A 2 10.69 -14.27 -6.24
CA LEU A 2 10.79 -15.44 -5.34
C LEU A 2 9.52 -15.79 -4.54
N TYR A 3 8.45 -14.98 -4.61
CA TYR A 3 7.25 -15.21 -3.80
C TYR A 3 6.39 -16.42 -4.19
N ARG A 4 6.66 -17.05 -5.34
CA ARG A 4 5.83 -18.15 -5.87
C ARG A 4 6.29 -19.54 -5.41
N GLN A 5 7.53 -19.69 -4.95
CA GLN A 5 8.15 -21.01 -4.84
C GLN A 5 7.96 -21.70 -3.48
N GLU A 6 7.69 -20.96 -2.40
CA GLU A 6 7.64 -21.54 -1.05
C GLU A 6 6.24 -21.85 -0.52
N ASN A 7 5.18 -21.52 -1.25
CA ASN A 7 3.80 -21.84 -0.86
C ASN A 7 2.94 -22.19 -2.08
N PRO A 8 2.96 -23.45 -2.57
CA PRO A 8 2.15 -23.86 -3.71
C PRO A 8 0.63 -23.73 -3.47
N GLY A 9 0.21 -23.59 -2.21
CA GLY A 9 -1.18 -23.32 -1.81
C GLY A 9 -1.52 -21.84 -1.59
N ASN A 10 -0.56 -20.91 -1.68
CA ASN A 10 -0.86 -19.49 -1.53
C ASN A 10 -1.42 -18.96 -2.85
N ARG A 11 -2.75 -19.13 -3.00
CA ARG A 11 -3.50 -18.79 -4.21
C ARG A 11 -3.58 -17.29 -4.49
N PHE A 12 -3.20 -16.45 -3.53
CA PHE A 12 -3.32 -15.00 -3.65
C PHE A 12 -2.01 -14.34 -4.08
N THR A 13 -2.10 -13.56 -5.14
CA THR A 13 -1.07 -12.62 -5.58
C THR A 13 -0.88 -11.48 -4.58
N PRO A 14 0.29 -10.82 -4.52
CA PRO A 14 0.49 -9.64 -3.67
C PRO A 14 -0.54 -8.53 -3.92
N GLU A 15 -0.96 -8.36 -5.17
CA GLU A 15 -2.00 -7.42 -5.58
C GLU A 15 -3.36 -7.76 -4.93
N GLU A 16 -3.77 -9.03 -4.97
CA GLU A 16 -5.02 -9.51 -4.35
C GLU A 16 -4.98 -9.40 -2.82
N ILE A 17 -3.84 -9.70 -2.19
CA ILE A 17 -3.65 -9.53 -0.74
C ILE A 17 -3.83 -8.05 -0.37
N GLY A 18 -3.22 -7.15 -1.15
CA GLY A 18 -3.33 -5.71 -0.92
C GLY A 18 -4.74 -5.18 -1.11
N LEU A 19 -5.47 -5.68 -2.12
CA LEU A 19 -6.87 -5.31 -2.35
C LEU A 19 -7.76 -5.78 -1.19
N LYS A 20 -7.63 -7.06 -0.80
CA LYS A 20 -8.37 -7.65 0.33
C LYS A 20 -8.10 -6.89 1.63
N TRP A 21 -6.85 -6.53 1.91
CA TRP A 21 -6.52 -5.76 3.10
C TRP A 21 -7.21 -4.39 3.13
N ARG A 22 -7.25 -3.69 1.99
CA ARG A 22 -7.91 -2.37 1.89
C ARG A 22 -9.44 -2.45 1.97
N SER A 23 -10.04 -3.56 1.55
CA SER A 23 -11.49 -3.77 1.62
C SER A 23 -11.99 -4.30 2.97
N MET A 24 -11.08 -4.75 3.86
CA MET A 24 -11.46 -5.22 5.20
C MET A 24 -11.94 -4.09 6.11
N SER A 25 -12.95 -4.40 6.93
CA SER A 25 -13.44 -3.49 7.97
C SER A 25 -12.34 -3.19 9.00
N ALA A 26 -12.49 -2.08 9.73
CA ALA A 26 -11.55 -1.74 10.80
C ALA A 26 -11.51 -2.83 11.89
N ARG A 27 -12.68 -3.37 12.25
CA ARG A 27 -12.83 -4.44 13.25
C ARG A 27 -12.14 -5.74 12.82
N ASP A 28 -12.21 -6.10 11.55
CA ASP A 28 -11.55 -7.31 11.07
C ASP A 28 -10.03 -7.12 10.97
N ARG A 29 -9.57 -5.89 10.68
CA ARG A 29 -8.14 -5.54 10.68
C ARG A 29 -7.56 -5.46 12.08
N GLU A 30 -8.35 -5.10 13.08
CA GLU A 30 -7.94 -4.88 14.46
C GLU A 30 -7.16 -6.06 15.04
N ARG A 31 -7.66 -7.29 14.86
CA ARG A 31 -6.98 -8.51 15.32
C ARG A 31 -5.56 -8.66 14.76
N TYR A 32 -5.37 -8.36 13.48
CA TYR A 32 -4.04 -8.42 12.85
C TYR A 32 -3.11 -7.30 13.34
N VAL A 33 -3.67 -6.13 13.64
CA VAL A 33 -2.92 -4.99 14.20
C VAL A 33 -2.50 -5.30 15.64
N GLU A 34 -3.39 -5.86 16.45
CA GLU A 34 -3.10 -6.31 17.83
C GLU A 34 -1.98 -7.36 17.85
N ASP A 35 -2.11 -8.41 17.03
CA ASP A 35 -1.08 -9.44 16.91
C ASP A 35 0.26 -8.86 16.44
N SER A 36 0.23 -7.95 15.45
CA SER A 36 1.44 -7.26 14.98
C SER A 36 2.09 -6.44 16.09
N ASN A 37 1.30 -5.76 16.91
CA ASN A 37 1.79 -5.00 18.06
C ASN A 37 2.40 -5.93 19.12
N ARG A 38 1.76 -7.07 19.43
CA ARG A 38 2.30 -8.08 20.36
C ARG A 38 3.67 -8.57 19.89
N ILE A 39 3.78 -8.96 18.62
CA ILE A 39 5.04 -9.44 18.03
C ILE A 39 6.11 -8.33 18.08
N ARG A 40 5.75 -7.11 17.72
CA ARG A 40 6.67 -5.96 17.77
C ARG A 40 7.16 -5.70 19.19
N ASN A 41 6.30 -5.79 20.19
CA ASN A 41 6.66 -5.56 21.59
C ASN A 41 7.56 -6.68 22.10
N GLN A 42 7.23 -7.94 21.81
CA GLN A 42 8.08 -9.08 22.15
C GLN A 42 9.48 -8.93 21.53
N PHE A 43 9.54 -8.60 20.24
CA PHE A 43 10.81 -8.37 19.55
C PHE A 43 11.65 -7.27 20.22
N LYS A 44 11.04 -6.17 20.67
CA LYS A 44 11.74 -5.09 21.39
C LYS A 44 12.28 -5.54 22.75
N LEU A 45 11.52 -6.35 23.48
CA LEU A 45 11.95 -6.91 24.77
C LEU A 45 13.14 -7.87 24.57
N ASP A 46 13.05 -8.73 23.55
CA ASP A 46 14.09 -9.72 23.26
C ASP A 46 15.34 -9.09 22.63
N ASN A 47 15.18 -7.95 21.95
CA ASN A 47 16.24 -7.28 21.20
C ASN A 47 16.37 -5.79 21.57
N PRO A 48 16.74 -5.45 22.82
CA PRO A 48 16.75 -4.07 23.31
C PRO A 48 17.74 -3.16 22.57
N ASN A 49 18.80 -3.74 22.01
CA ASN A 49 19.84 -3.02 21.28
C ASN A 49 19.62 -2.99 19.75
N PHE A 50 18.53 -3.59 19.25
CA PHE A 50 18.26 -3.61 17.83
C PHE A 50 17.94 -2.20 17.31
N LYS A 51 18.74 -1.75 16.34
CA LYS A 51 18.52 -0.50 15.61
C LYS A 51 18.26 -0.82 14.15
N GLU A 52 17.09 -0.41 13.64
CA GLU A 52 16.74 -0.56 12.24
C GLU A 52 17.69 0.29 11.37
N LYS A 53 18.48 -0.35 10.51
CA LYS A 53 19.38 0.33 9.57
C LYS A 53 18.73 0.34 8.18
N ARG A 54 18.30 1.51 7.72
CA ARG A 54 17.84 1.67 6.32
C ARG A 54 19.04 1.80 5.39
N ILE A 55 19.34 0.75 4.65
CA ILE A 55 20.37 0.80 3.60
C ILE A 55 19.76 1.48 2.37
N ARG A 56 20.29 2.65 2.01
CA ARG A 56 19.89 3.33 0.76
C ARG A 56 20.52 2.57 -0.41
N SER A 57 19.70 2.01 -1.31
CA SER A 57 20.24 1.45 -2.54
C SER A 57 20.72 2.58 -3.46
N VAL A 58 21.98 2.54 -3.87
CA VAL A 58 22.52 3.49 -4.83
C VAL A 58 21.97 3.13 -6.21
N ARG A 59 20.88 3.76 -6.61
CA ARG A 59 20.29 3.58 -7.94
C ARG A 59 21.19 4.24 -8.99
N ARG A 60 22.09 3.47 -9.62
CA ARG A 60 22.83 3.94 -10.80
C ARG A 60 21.83 4.29 -11.91
N LYS A 61 21.80 5.56 -12.31
CA LYS A 61 20.89 6.08 -13.35
C LYS A 61 21.39 5.65 -14.74
N ASN A 62 21.12 4.42 -15.17
CA ASN A 62 21.14 4.11 -16.60
C ASN A 62 19.87 4.66 -17.26
N LYS A 63 19.79 5.99 -17.40
CA LYS A 63 18.85 6.69 -18.29
C LYS A 63 19.34 6.42 -19.71
N LYS A 64 18.83 5.39 -20.40
CA LYS A 64 18.80 5.36 -21.88
C LYS A 64 18.02 4.21 -22.54
N PHE A 65 17.48 3.21 -21.83
CA PHE A 65 16.88 2.04 -22.51
C PHE A 65 15.44 1.62 -22.13
N MET A 66 14.68 2.40 -21.36
CA MET A 66 13.34 1.95 -20.89
C MET A 66 12.19 2.96 -21.12
N ASN A 67 12.24 3.70 -22.23
CA ASN A 67 11.19 4.65 -22.62
C ASN A 67 10.36 4.19 -23.84
N SER A 68 10.25 2.89 -24.11
CA SER A 68 9.42 2.39 -25.22
C SER A 68 8.60 1.15 -24.86
N SER A 69 7.90 1.16 -23.71
CA SER A 69 6.82 0.20 -23.48
C SER A 69 5.46 0.91 -23.54
N PRO A 70 4.58 0.57 -24.51
CA PRO A 70 3.24 1.15 -24.68
C PRO A 70 2.33 0.99 -23.46
N GLU A 71 2.58 0.01 -22.58
CA GLU A 71 1.75 -0.30 -21.41
C GLU A 71 1.67 0.85 -20.39
N LYS A 72 2.66 1.74 -20.34
CA LYS A 72 2.68 2.85 -19.37
C LYS A 72 1.69 3.96 -19.70
N MET A 73 1.28 4.09 -20.97
CA MET A 73 0.27 5.10 -21.35
C MET A 73 -1.14 4.73 -20.86
N GLN A 74 -1.45 3.44 -20.77
CA GLN A 74 -2.77 2.98 -20.30
C GLN A 74 -2.95 3.20 -18.79
N GLY A 75 -1.90 2.96 -18.00
CA GLY A 75 -1.93 3.17 -16.54
C GLY A 75 -2.10 4.64 -16.13
N GLU A 76 -1.45 5.57 -16.85
CA GLU A 76 -1.62 7.01 -16.59
C GLU A 76 -3.00 7.54 -17.04
N GLN A 77 -3.58 6.99 -18.11
CA GLN A 77 -4.93 7.36 -18.54
C GLN A 77 -5.99 6.85 -17.55
N LEU A 78 -5.88 5.61 -17.07
CA LEU A 78 -6.73 5.06 -16.02
C LEU A 78 -6.66 5.90 -14.73
N PHE A 79 -5.46 6.29 -14.29
CA PHE A 79 -5.31 7.12 -13.08
C PHE A 79 -5.96 8.51 -13.20
N LYS A 80 -5.92 9.13 -14.39
CA LYS A 80 -6.61 10.41 -14.64
C LYS A 80 -8.13 10.24 -14.73
N GLU A 81 -8.62 9.09 -15.19
CA GLU A 81 -10.06 8.84 -15.26
C GLU A 81 -10.67 8.58 -13.88
N TYR A 82 -9.93 7.91 -12.97
CA TYR A 82 -10.36 7.70 -11.59
C TYR A 82 -10.38 8.96 -10.72
N THR A 83 -9.51 9.94 -11.00
CA THR A 83 -9.42 11.17 -10.19
C THR A 83 -10.35 12.28 -10.65
N ASN A 84 -10.92 12.20 -11.86
CA ASN A 84 -11.84 13.22 -12.40
C ASN A 84 -13.34 12.84 -12.32
N LYS A 85 -13.68 11.61 -11.91
CA LYS A 85 -15.07 11.20 -11.66
C LYS A 85 -15.38 11.23 -10.16
N SER A 86 -15.35 12.43 -9.57
CA SER A 86 -16.08 12.71 -8.34
C SER A 86 -17.19 13.70 -8.67
N PRO A 87 -18.44 13.23 -8.89
CA PRO A 87 -19.60 14.09 -8.84
C PRO A 87 -20.08 14.10 -7.39
N GLU A 88 -19.86 15.21 -6.69
CA GLU A 88 -20.96 16.01 -6.14
C GLU A 88 -20.40 17.15 -5.28
N LYS A 89 -20.55 18.36 -5.84
CA LYS A 89 -20.70 19.56 -5.05
C LYS A 89 -21.98 19.40 -4.24
N VAL A 90 -21.90 19.50 -2.92
CA VAL A 90 -23.00 20.07 -2.12
C VAL A 90 -22.44 21.28 -1.40
N GLN A 91 -22.69 22.44 -2.02
CA GLN A 91 -22.81 23.68 -1.27
C GLN A 91 -24.09 23.59 -0.43
N GLU A 92 -24.06 23.91 0.86
CA GLU A 92 -25.10 24.76 1.45
C GLU A 92 -24.74 25.30 2.84
N LYS A 93 -24.67 26.64 2.87
CA LYS A 93 -25.20 27.57 3.89
C LYS A 93 -24.62 27.58 5.30
N LYS A 94 -23.81 28.63 5.50
CA LYS A 94 -23.70 29.41 6.73
C LYS A 94 -25.12 29.80 7.21
N HIS A 95 -25.46 29.47 8.45
CA HIS A 95 -26.44 30.22 9.23
C HIS A 95 -25.73 30.82 10.44
N ALA A 96 -25.63 32.15 10.43
CA ALA A 96 -25.42 32.95 11.61
C ALA A 96 -26.67 32.83 12.49
N ASN A 97 -26.48 32.63 13.79
CA ASN A 97 -27.56 32.73 14.77
C ASN A 97 -27.60 34.17 15.34
N PRO A 98 -28.79 34.67 15.70
CA PRO A 98 -29.09 36.08 15.91
C PRO A 98 -28.46 36.69 17.16
#